data_AF-A0A3P8ISD4-F1
#
_entry.id   AF-A0A3P8ISD4-F1
#
_cell.length_a   1.000
_cell.length_b   1.000
_cell.length_c   1.000
_cell.angle_alpha   90.00
_cell.angle_beta   90.00
_cell.angle_gamma   90.00
#
_symmetry.space_group_name_H-M   'P 1'
#
loop_
_entity.id
_entity.type
_entity.pdbx_description
1 polymer ?
#
loop_
_entity_poly.entity_id
_entity_poly.type
_entity_poly.pdbx_seq_one_letter_code
_entity_poly.pdbx_strand_id
1 'polypeptide(L)' 'MSTGNKKTYARTASEFGYLPLEHTLAVAEAVVTTQRDWGNRTDRKNAKTKYTLERVGVETFKAEVERRAGIKFEPIRGL' A
#
# COMPACT_ATOMS: atom_id res chain seq x y z
N MET A 1 -8.46 12.05 -11.88
CA MET A 1 -7.32 12.98 -12.05
C MET A 1 -7.92 14.33 -12.38
N SER A 2 -7.39 15.43 -11.85
CA SER A 2 -7.94 16.76 -12.13
C SER A 2 -6.91 17.55 -12.92
N THR A 3 -7.27 17.96 -14.13
CA THR A 3 -6.44 18.81 -14.99
C THR A 3 -6.08 20.10 -14.24
N GLY A 4 -4.79 20.45 -14.19
CA GLY A 4 -4.28 21.65 -13.50
C GLY A 4 -3.95 21.49 -12.00
N ASN A 5 -4.29 20.37 -11.35
CA ASN A 5 -3.96 20.15 -9.94
C ASN A 5 -2.66 19.34 -9.77
N LYS A 6 -1.56 20.02 -9.45
CA LYS A 6 -0.24 19.40 -9.19
C LYS A 6 -0.22 18.45 -7.98
N LYS A 7 -1.21 18.51 -7.09
CA LYS A 7 -1.36 17.57 -5.96
C LYS A 7 -1.91 16.21 -6.39
N THR A 8 -2.34 16.05 -7.65
CA THR A 8 -2.77 14.76 -8.20
C THR A 8 -1.84 14.30 -9.31
N TYR A 9 -1.18 13.16 -9.13
CA TYR A 9 -0.21 12.60 -10.07
C TYR A 9 -0.44 11.10 -10.30
N ALA A 10 0.00 10.57 -11.44
CA ALA A 10 0.10 9.14 -11.67
C ALA A 10 1.32 8.59 -10.91
N ARG A 11 1.23 7.38 -10.38
CA ARG A 11 2.30 6.70 -9.65
C ARG A 11 2.25 5.23 -9.98
N THR A 12 3.38 4.63 -10.33
CA THR A 12 3.52 3.17 -10.47
C THR A 12 3.40 2.48 -9.11
N ALA A 13 3.14 1.18 -9.12
CA ALA A 13 3.18 0.38 -7.89
C ALA A 13 4.61 0.30 -7.36
N SER A 14 4.75 0.06 -6.05
CA SER A 14 6.03 -0.25 -5.42
C SER A 14 6.01 -1.70 -4.99
N GLU A 15 7.11 -2.41 -5.24
CA GLU A 15 7.30 -3.78 -4.79
C GLU A 15 7.48 -3.83 -3.27
N PHE A 16 6.79 -4.77 -2.60
CA PHE A 16 6.95 -5.01 -1.15
C PHE A 16 7.87 -6.20 -0.89
N GLY A 17 7.74 -7.25 -1.70
CA GLY A 17 8.52 -8.48 -1.61
C GLY A 17 7.69 -9.69 -2.04
N TYR A 18 8.23 -10.87 -1.81
CA TYR A 18 7.57 -12.14 -2.09
C TYR A 18 6.80 -12.66 -0.86
N LEU A 19 5.70 -13.41 -1.11
CA LEU A 19 4.96 -14.16 -0.10
C LEU A 19 4.65 -15.60 -0.61
N PRO A 20 4.72 -16.62 0.25
CA PRO A 20 4.18 -17.96 -0.06
C PRO A 20 2.67 -17.94 -0.34
N LEU A 21 2.20 -18.86 -1.18
CA LEU A 21 0.81 -18.89 -1.66
C LEU A 21 -0.21 -18.94 -0.52
N GLU A 22 0.06 -19.65 0.56
CA GLU A 22 -0.84 -19.76 1.72
C GLU A 22 -1.19 -18.41 2.37
N HIS A 23 -0.35 -17.38 2.20
CA HIS A 23 -0.55 -16.07 2.82
C HIS A 23 -1.28 -15.06 1.93
N THR A 24 -1.67 -15.44 0.71
CA THR A 24 -2.25 -14.52 -0.28
C THR A 24 -3.44 -13.74 0.25
N LEU A 25 -4.41 -14.41 0.88
CA LEU A 25 -5.61 -13.75 1.38
C LEU A 25 -5.33 -12.88 2.61
N ALA A 26 -4.47 -13.35 3.52
CA ALA A 26 -4.07 -12.60 4.71
C ALA A 26 -3.36 -11.29 4.34
N VAL A 27 -2.47 -11.32 3.34
CA VAL A 27 -1.79 -10.12 2.84
C VAL A 27 -2.77 -9.18 2.12
N ALA A 28 -3.69 -9.71 1.31
CA ALA A 28 -4.70 -8.90 0.65
C ALA A 28 -5.59 -8.14 1.66
N GLU A 29 -6.06 -8.83 2.70
CA GLU A 29 -6.83 -8.23 3.79
C GLU A 29 -6.02 -7.18 4.55
N ALA A 30 -4.76 -7.48 4.87
CA ALA A 30 -3.86 -6.55 5.54
C ALA A 30 -3.67 -5.26 4.75
N VAL A 31 -3.44 -5.33 3.43
CA VAL A 31 -3.32 -4.15 2.56
C VAL A 31 -4.61 -3.33 2.56
N VAL A 32 -5.77 -3.98 2.40
CA VAL A 32 -7.07 -3.30 2.33
C VAL A 32 -7.39 -2.62 3.67
N THR A 33 -7.17 -3.30 4.80
CA THR A 33 -7.46 -2.75 6.12
C THR A 33 -6.48 -1.63 6.50
N THR A 34 -5.19 -1.74 6.18
CA THR A 34 -4.22 -0.65 6.37
C THR A 34 -4.65 0.58 5.57
N GLN A 35 -5.01 0.41 4.29
CA GLN A 35 -5.54 1.51 3.51
C GLN A 35 -6.86 2.05 4.06
N ARG A 36 -7.73 1.19 4.60
CA ARG A 36 -9.01 1.59 5.19
C ARG A 36 -8.78 2.57 6.34
N ASP A 37 -7.83 2.26 7.20
CA ASP A 37 -7.55 2.99 8.43
C ASP A 37 -6.69 4.23 8.17
N TRP A 38 -5.76 4.16 7.21
CA TRP A 38 -4.80 5.24 6.96
C TRP A 38 -5.20 6.14 5.79
N GLY A 39 -6.13 5.73 4.92
CA GLY A 39 -6.57 6.54 3.79
C GLY A 39 -7.14 7.90 4.23
N ASN A 40 -6.83 8.97 3.49
CA ASN A 40 -7.43 10.28 3.75
C ASN A 40 -8.94 10.23 3.47
N ARG A 41 -9.77 10.26 4.51
CA ARG A 41 -11.24 10.20 4.41
C ARG A 41 -11.91 11.55 4.23
N THR A 42 -11.17 12.65 4.43
CA THR A 42 -11.68 14.02 4.32
C THR A 42 -11.57 14.53 2.90
N ASP A 43 -10.43 14.33 2.23
CA ASP A 43 -10.24 14.72 0.83
C ASP A 43 -10.25 13.49 -0.10
N ARG A 44 -11.38 13.30 -0.79
CA ARG A 44 -11.55 12.24 -1.78
C ARG A 44 -10.48 12.25 -2.88
N LYS A 45 -9.92 13.41 -3.24
CA LYS A 45 -8.85 13.50 -4.26
C LYS A 45 -7.52 12.92 -3.77
N ASN A 46 -7.32 12.84 -2.45
CA ASN A 46 -6.15 12.30 -1.78
C ASN A 46 -6.40 10.91 -1.12
N ALA A 47 -7.57 10.31 -1.34
CA ALA A 47 -7.98 9.06 -0.66
C ALA A 47 -7.38 7.76 -1.23
N LYS A 48 -6.79 7.79 -2.44
CA LYS A 48 -6.20 6.58 -3.07
C LYS A 48 -4.91 6.14 -2.35
N THR A 49 -4.64 4.83 -2.34
CA THR A 49 -3.46 4.23 -1.68
C THR A 49 -2.13 4.85 -2.08
N LYS A 50 -1.97 5.23 -3.35
CA LYS A 50 -0.77 5.95 -3.81
C LYS A 50 -0.44 7.19 -2.97
N TYR A 51 -1.43 7.96 -2.54
CA TYR A 51 -1.21 9.14 -1.69
C TYR A 51 -0.97 8.78 -0.23
N THR A 52 -1.49 7.64 0.21
CA THR A 52 -1.24 7.13 1.57
C THR A 52 0.21 6.65 1.68
N LEU A 53 0.69 5.88 0.70
CA LEU A 53 2.09 5.45 0.59
C LEU A 53 3.07 6.62 0.54
N GLU A 54 2.72 7.68 -0.17
CA GLU A 54 3.58 8.87 -0.28
C GLU A 54 3.62 9.68 1.02
N ARG A 55 2.52 9.68 1.79
CA ARG A 55 2.45 10.39 3.07
C ARG A 55 3.17 9.64 4.20
N VAL A 56 3.06 8.31 4.24
CA VAL A 56 3.60 7.50 5.35
C VAL A 56 4.94 6.83 5.02
N GLY A 57 5.28 6.74 3.74
CA GLY A 57 6.43 5.98 3.23
C GLY A 57 6.09 4.51 2.94
N VAL A 58 6.75 3.95 1.92
CA VAL A 58 6.55 2.55 1.49
C VAL A 58 6.90 1.58 2.61
N GLU A 59 8.04 1.77 3.28
CA GLU A 59 8.50 0.87 4.35
C GLU A 59 7.55 0.87 5.56
N THR A 60 7.01 2.03 5.93
CA THR A 60 6.02 2.14 7.02
C THR A 60 4.73 1.40 6.69
N PHE A 61 4.24 1.52 5.46
CA PHE A 61 3.05 0.81 5.02
C PHE A 61 3.31 -0.70 4.94
N LYS A 62 4.47 -1.10 4.40
CA LYS A 62 4.90 -2.50 4.34
C LYS A 62 4.97 -3.13 5.73
N ALA A 63 5.60 -2.46 6.69
CA ALA A 63 5.72 -2.95 8.06
C ALA A 63 4.36 -3.18 8.75
N GLU A 64 3.38 -2.30 8.51
CA GLU A 64 2.03 -2.50 9.05
C GLU A 64 1.30 -3.67 8.36
N VAL A 65 1.47 -3.85 7.05
CA VAL A 65 0.92 -5.00 6.32
C VAL A 65 1.53 -6.30 6.86
N GLU A 66 2.85 -6.37 7.03
CA GLU A 66 3.55 -7.50 7.64
C GLU A 66 2.99 -7.82 9.04
N ARG A 67 2.81 -6.79 9.87
CA ARG A 67 2.26 -6.93 11.23
C ARG A 67 0.84 -7.52 11.23
N ARG A 68 -0.03 -7.07 10.32
CA ARG A 68 -1.42 -7.55 10.23
C ARG A 68 -1.53 -8.93 9.60
N ALA A 69 -0.73 -9.22 8.59
CA ALA A 69 -0.71 -10.51 7.91
C ALA A 69 0.02 -11.60 8.71
N GLY A 70 0.81 -11.21 9.73
CA GLY A 70 1.59 -12.14 10.56
C GLY A 70 2.79 -12.73 9.83
N ILE A 71 3.34 -12.04 8.83
CA ILE A 71 4.46 -12.52 8.01
C ILE A 71 5.52 -11.43 7.81
N LYS A 72 6.69 -11.84 7.30
CA LYS A 72 7.69 -10.93 6.72
C LYS A 72 7.80 -11.23 5.23
N PHE A 73 7.82 -10.17 4.41
CA PHE A 73 8.03 -10.35 2.99
C PHE A 73 9.46 -10.81 2.72
N GLU A 74 9.61 -11.83 1.88
CA GLU A 74 10.90 -12.26 1.37
C GLU A 74 11.41 -11.28 0.28
N PRO A 75 12.70 -11.33 -0.09
CA PRO A 75 13.20 -10.64 -1.26
C PRO A 75 12.37 -10.96 -2.51
N ILE A 76 12.22 -9.97 -3.39
CA ILE A 76 11.54 -10.17 -4.67
C ILE A 76 12.22 -11.32 -5.41
N ARG A 77 11.40 -12.28 -5.86
CA ARG A 77 11.86 -13.32 -6.78
C ARG A 77 11.81 -12.71 -8.17
N GLY A 78 12.96 -12.63 -8.82
CA GLY A 78 13.03 -12.29 -10.25
C GLY A 78 12.27 -13.32 -11.07
N LEU A 79 11.77 -12.89 -12.22
CA LEU A 79 11.31 -13.80 -13.28
C LEU A 79 12.49 -14.54 -13.89
#